data_AF-A0A7Y9DZZ5-F1
#
_entry.id   AF-A0A7Y9DZZ5-F1
#
_cell.length_a   1.000
_cell.length_b   1.000
_cell.length_c   1.000
_cell.angle_alpha   90.00
_cell.angle_beta   90.00
_cell.angle_gamma   90.00
#
_symmetry.space_group_name_H-M   'P 1'
#
loop_
_entity.id
_entity.type
_entity.pdbx_description
1 polymer ?
#
loop_
_entity_poly.entity_id
_entity_poly.type
_entity_poly.pdbx_seq_one_letter_code
_entity_poly.pdbx_strand_id
1 'polypeptide(L)'
;MAADLERDLARRDVLRVATDLVGAANGVAVGAGLLSAWLRDEGVRAALRPVFEAALPDQRALIALGDVDVWLVDGRIARGWWEQAAAGPDRELAALGAWRVAQAHLRGGRELQAVPFLHQADEGGVGGASLVLARSAIRRGQDVLAAGLLRRSGLQEAKLHLAEIRLRADQVDQADRELDWFEPPPWTPGDPDLSAWKRGIRGEILFRRGAFEAAEVHFDGALNAPGDDRTDRYRLRLAQIAIEVGDAVSAHHWLPPLARARGAVGREARLLLDQHEDFVAGGAPMPDAYRPRIGDED
;
A
#
# COMPACT_ATOMS: atom_id res chain seq x y z
N MET A 1 24.57 -33.83 -38.45
CA MET A 1 23.45 -33.61 -39.40
C MET A 1 22.08 -33.83 -38.76
N ALA A 2 21.69 -35.04 -38.32
CA ALA A 2 20.41 -35.23 -37.60
C ALA A 2 20.39 -34.56 -36.21
N ALA A 3 21.49 -34.62 -35.47
CA ALA A 3 21.65 -33.96 -34.16
C ALA A 3 21.69 -32.42 -34.21
N ASP A 4 21.99 -31.84 -35.38
CA ASP A 4 21.99 -30.38 -35.58
C ASP A 4 20.59 -29.89 -35.93
N LEU A 5 19.81 -30.71 -36.64
CA LEU A 5 18.40 -30.44 -36.96
C LEU A 5 17.51 -30.53 -35.71
N GLU A 6 17.75 -31.49 -34.82
CA GLU A 6 17.06 -31.57 -33.52
C GLU A 6 17.38 -30.39 -32.61
N ARG A 7 18.63 -29.90 -32.62
CA ARG A 7 19.02 -28.70 -31.88
C ARG A 7 18.39 -27.43 -32.43
N ASP A 8 18.30 -27.31 -33.75
CA ASP A 8 17.64 -26.16 -34.40
C ASP A 8 16.12 -26.17 -34.22
N LEU A 9 15.49 -27.36 -34.20
CA LEU A 9 14.08 -27.53 -33.85
C LEU A 9 13.81 -27.18 -32.39
N ALA A 10 14.65 -27.67 -31.46
CA ALA A 10 14.56 -27.32 -30.04
C ALA A 10 14.76 -25.81 -29.81
N ARG A 11 15.69 -25.16 -30.54
CA ARG A 11 15.89 -23.71 -30.49
C ARG A 11 14.66 -22.92 -30.95
N ARG A 12 14.04 -23.36 -32.04
CA ARG A 12 12.82 -22.72 -32.59
C ARG A 12 11.63 -22.92 -31.67
N ASP A 13 11.47 -24.09 -31.07
CA ASP A 13 10.37 -24.36 -30.14
C ASP A 13 10.53 -23.60 -28.82
N VAL A 14 11.76 -23.46 -28.32
CA VAL A 14 12.05 -22.69 -27.10
C VAL A 14 11.90 -21.18 -27.32
N LEU A 15 12.35 -20.64 -28.46
CA LEU A 15 12.10 -19.25 -28.82
C LEU A 15 10.61 -18.99 -29.02
N ARG A 16 9.86 -19.93 -29.61
CA ARG A 16 8.41 -19.86 -29.73
C ARG A 16 7.74 -19.85 -28.35
N VAL A 17 8.15 -20.70 -27.43
CA VAL A 17 7.64 -20.72 -26.03
C VAL A 17 7.97 -19.43 -25.29
N ALA A 18 9.17 -18.86 -25.45
CA ALA A 18 9.53 -17.56 -24.88
C ALA A 18 8.71 -16.41 -25.48
N THR A 19 8.41 -16.48 -26.78
CA THR A 19 7.56 -15.50 -27.47
C THR A 19 6.09 -15.65 -27.07
N ASP A 20 5.61 -16.88 -26.87
CA ASP A 20 4.26 -17.21 -26.39
C ASP A 20 4.06 -16.82 -24.91
N LEU A 21 5.12 -16.92 -24.09
CA LEU A 21 5.17 -16.43 -22.71
C LEU A 21 5.08 -14.90 -22.61
N VAL A 22 5.62 -14.18 -23.61
CA VAL A 22 5.54 -12.71 -23.70
C VAL A 22 4.24 -12.24 -24.36
N GLY A 23 3.60 -13.08 -25.19
CA GLY A 23 2.51 -12.68 -26.07
C GLY A 23 1.08 -13.02 -25.65
N ALA A 24 0.82 -13.98 -24.75
CA ALA A 24 -0.55 -14.45 -24.51
C ALA A 24 -0.93 -14.59 -23.04
N ALA A 25 -2.12 -14.07 -22.70
CA ALA A 25 -2.79 -14.18 -21.39
C ALA A 25 -3.05 -15.64 -20.91
N ASN A 26 -2.69 -16.66 -21.69
CA ASN A 26 -2.85 -18.09 -21.37
C ASN A 26 -1.50 -18.84 -21.19
N GLY A 27 -0.35 -18.16 -21.21
CA GLY A 27 1.00 -18.76 -21.11
C GLY A 27 1.45 -19.21 -19.71
N VAL A 28 0.69 -18.87 -18.66
CA VAL A 28 1.07 -19.10 -17.26
C VAL A 28 1.11 -20.59 -16.89
N ALA A 29 0.16 -21.40 -17.39
CA ALA A 29 0.08 -22.82 -17.05
C ALA A 29 1.19 -23.67 -17.71
N VAL A 30 1.64 -23.30 -18.91
CA VAL A 30 2.72 -24.00 -19.64
C VAL A 30 4.09 -23.61 -19.09
N GLY A 31 4.29 -22.32 -18.75
CA GLY A 31 5.48 -21.86 -18.03
C GLY A 31 5.63 -22.52 -16.66
N ALA A 32 4.54 -22.64 -15.91
CA ALA A 32 4.49 -23.34 -14.62
C ALA A 32 4.96 -24.81 -14.71
N GLY A 33 4.50 -25.54 -15.72
CA GLY A 33 4.82 -26.96 -15.93
C GLY A 33 6.28 -27.19 -16.31
N LEU A 34 6.81 -26.40 -17.24
CA LEU A 34 8.21 -26.48 -17.69
C LEU A 34 9.20 -26.09 -16.59
N LEU A 35 8.87 -25.11 -15.76
CA LEU A 35 9.73 -24.69 -14.65
C LEU A 35 9.62 -25.60 -13.41
N SER A 36 8.44 -26.16 -13.12
CA SER A 36 8.32 -27.21 -12.10
C SER A 36 9.17 -28.44 -12.45
N ALA A 37 9.27 -28.78 -13.75
CA ALA A 37 10.17 -29.81 -14.26
C ALA A 37 11.66 -29.41 -14.17
N TRP A 38 12.03 -28.17 -14.53
CA TRP A 38 13.38 -27.62 -14.35
C TRP A 38 13.92 -27.73 -12.92
N LEU A 39 13.04 -27.50 -11.95
CA LEU A 39 13.42 -27.45 -10.54
C LEU A 39 13.63 -28.85 -9.95
N ARG A 40 12.90 -29.86 -10.44
CA ARG A 40 12.92 -31.22 -9.92
C ARG A 40 13.83 -32.17 -10.70
N ASP A 41 14.16 -31.85 -11.93
CA ASP A 41 14.92 -32.71 -12.84
C ASP A 41 16.24 -32.05 -13.25
N GLU A 42 17.35 -32.67 -12.86
CA GLU A 42 18.71 -32.20 -13.15
C GLU A 42 19.03 -32.26 -14.65
N GLY A 43 18.42 -33.18 -15.40
CA GLY A 43 18.51 -33.29 -16.85
C GLY A 43 17.77 -32.16 -17.57
N VAL A 44 16.57 -31.79 -17.11
CA VAL A 44 15.83 -30.62 -17.64
C VAL A 44 16.61 -29.34 -17.34
N ARG A 45 17.15 -29.20 -16.11
CA ARG A 45 17.99 -28.05 -15.73
C ARG A 45 19.23 -27.94 -16.61
N ALA A 46 19.92 -29.04 -16.87
CA ALA A 46 21.11 -29.07 -17.71
C ALA A 46 20.80 -28.79 -19.19
N ALA A 47 19.68 -29.28 -19.71
CA ALA A 47 19.27 -29.10 -21.09
C ALA A 47 18.89 -27.66 -21.41
N LEU A 48 18.36 -26.96 -20.41
CA LEU A 48 17.63 -25.73 -20.59
C LEU A 48 18.53 -24.56 -20.08
N ARG A 49 19.59 -24.84 -19.29
CA ARG A 49 20.69 -23.93 -18.91
C ARG A 49 21.33 -23.13 -20.06
N PRO A 50 21.67 -23.69 -21.23
CA PRO A 50 22.24 -22.93 -22.34
C PRO A 50 21.28 -21.88 -22.90
N VAL A 51 19.97 -22.12 -22.82
CA VAL A 51 18.93 -21.16 -23.24
C VAL A 51 18.90 -19.99 -22.28
N PHE A 52 18.95 -20.27 -20.97
CA PHE A 52 18.99 -19.22 -19.96
C PHE A 52 20.30 -18.45 -19.98
N GLU A 53 21.43 -19.11 -20.17
CA GLU A 53 22.74 -18.47 -20.34
C GLU A 53 22.79 -17.59 -21.59
N ALA A 54 22.11 -17.97 -22.67
CA ALA A 54 21.97 -17.15 -23.87
C ALA A 54 20.97 -15.98 -23.69
N ALA A 55 20.02 -16.10 -22.77
CA ALA A 55 19.03 -15.07 -22.42
C ALA A 55 19.51 -14.11 -21.30
N LEU A 56 20.59 -14.44 -20.57
CA LEU A 56 21.21 -13.62 -19.52
C LEU A 56 21.47 -12.14 -19.90
N PRO A 57 21.87 -11.76 -21.13
CA PRO A 57 22.07 -10.35 -21.45
C PRO A 57 20.74 -9.57 -21.61
N ASP A 58 19.59 -10.25 -21.65
CA ASP A 58 18.28 -9.60 -21.76
C ASP A 58 17.66 -9.37 -20.38
N GLN A 59 17.58 -8.10 -19.98
CA GLN A 59 16.97 -7.68 -18.72
C GLN A 59 15.50 -8.11 -18.59
N ARG A 60 14.75 -8.23 -19.69
CA ARG A 60 13.35 -8.69 -19.65
C ARG A 60 13.27 -10.15 -19.25
N ALA A 61 14.16 -10.98 -19.79
CA ALA A 61 14.24 -12.39 -19.46
C ALA A 61 14.64 -12.59 -17.99
N LEU A 62 15.60 -11.80 -17.49
CA LEU A 62 16.00 -11.80 -16.08
C LEU A 62 14.85 -11.42 -15.13
N ILE A 63 14.05 -10.41 -15.49
CA ILE A 63 12.88 -10.01 -14.68
C ILE A 63 11.83 -11.12 -14.65
N ALA A 64 11.48 -11.67 -15.82
CA ALA A 64 10.51 -12.74 -15.93
C ALA A 64 10.93 -13.99 -15.15
N LEU A 65 12.23 -14.34 -15.17
CA LEU A 65 12.77 -15.45 -14.41
C LEU A 65 12.62 -15.28 -12.91
N GLY A 66 12.93 -14.10 -12.38
CA GLY A 66 12.74 -13.84 -10.95
C GLY A 66 11.26 -13.84 -10.55
N ASP A 67 10.37 -13.28 -11.37
CA ASP A 67 8.92 -13.28 -11.11
C ASP A 67 8.37 -14.72 -11.07
N VAL A 68 8.84 -15.59 -11.97
CA VAL A 68 8.49 -17.01 -12.00
C VAL A 68 9.06 -17.77 -10.78
N ASP A 69 10.30 -17.51 -10.36
CA ASP A 69 10.92 -18.17 -9.20
C ASP A 69 10.18 -17.84 -7.89
N VAL A 70 9.67 -16.61 -7.73
CA VAL A 70 8.79 -16.25 -6.60
C VAL A 70 7.48 -17.04 -6.62
N TRP A 71 6.90 -17.24 -7.79
CA TRP A 71 5.62 -17.95 -7.93
C TRP A 71 5.75 -19.46 -7.69
N LEU A 72 6.92 -20.06 -7.99
CA LEU A 72 7.12 -21.52 -7.96
C LEU A 72 7.94 -22.05 -6.77
N VAL A 73 8.85 -21.26 -6.17
CA VAL A 73 9.93 -21.78 -5.28
C VAL A 73 10.23 -20.87 -4.09
N ASP A 74 9.21 -20.17 -3.59
CA ASP A 74 9.35 -19.22 -2.48
C ASP A 74 10.40 -18.10 -2.74
N GLY A 75 10.84 -17.91 -4.01
CA GLY A 75 11.73 -16.81 -4.41
C GLY A 75 13.18 -16.91 -3.96
N ARG A 76 13.71 -18.13 -3.73
CA ARG A 76 15.06 -18.32 -3.18
C ARG A 76 16.18 -17.72 -4.02
N ILE A 77 16.07 -17.75 -5.36
CA ILE A 77 17.10 -17.24 -6.28
C ILE A 77 16.61 -16.05 -7.12
N ALA A 78 15.31 -15.74 -7.09
CA ALA A 78 14.67 -14.62 -7.78
C ALA A 78 15.44 -13.31 -7.65
N ARG A 79 15.96 -13.04 -6.45
CA ARG A 79 16.74 -11.84 -6.17
C ARG A 79 17.98 -11.72 -7.05
N GLY A 80 18.72 -12.81 -7.25
CA GLY A 80 19.93 -12.78 -8.08
C GLY A 80 19.62 -12.43 -9.54
N TRP A 81 18.47 -12.89 -10.05
CA TRP A 81 18.01 -12.53 -11.40
C TRP A 81 17.64 -11.04 -11.49
N TRP A 82 16.89 -10.53 -10.53
CA TRP A 82 16.50 -9.13 -10.50
C TRP A 82 17.66 -8.17 -10.24
N GLU A 83 18.65 -8.56 -9.43
CA GLU A 83 19.88 -7.79 -9.22
C GLU A 83 20.69 -7.66 -10.52
N GLN A 84 20.78 -8.75 -11.31
CA GLN A 84 21.40 -8.68 -12.64
C GLN A 84 20.59 -7.79 -13.60
N ALA A 85 19.25 -7.88 -13.55
CA ALA A 85 18.40 -7.00 -14.35
C ALA A 85 18.58 -5.52 -13.96
N ALA A 86 18.70 -5.23 -12.66
CA ALA A 86 18.93 -3.90 -12.12
C ALA A 86 20.30 -3.31 -12.52
N ALA A 87 21.29 -4.16 -12.77
CA ALA A 87 22.62 -3.75 -13.22
C ALA A 87 22.73 -3.60 -14.76
N GLY A 88 21.67 -3.92 -15.50
CA GLY A 88 21.69 -3.91 -16.96
C GLY A 88 21.57 -2.50 -17.57
N PRO A 89 21.81 -2.39 -18.89
CA PRO A 89 21.97 -1.11 -19.58
C PRO A 89 20.67 -0.34 -19.87
N ASP A 90 19.54 -1.03 -20.05
CA ASP A 90 18.23 -0.39 -20.22
C ASP A 90 17.76 0.15 -18.87
N ARG A 91 17.56 1.47 -18.80
CA ARG A 91 17.23 2.18 -17.55
C ARG A 91 15.85 1.85 -17.01
N GLU A 92 14.86 1.65 -17.88
CA GLU A 92 13.49 1.34 -17.46
C GLU A 92 13.43 -0.07 -16.89
N LEU A 93 14.08 -1.03 -17.56
CA LEU A 93 14.17 -2.40 -17.07
C LEU A 93 15.07 -2.51 -15.83
N ALA A 94 16.14 -1.71 -15.75
CA ALA A 94 16.96 -1.64 -14.55
C ALA A 94 16.17 -1.12 -13.34
N ALA A 95 15.34 -0.10 -13.53
CA ALA A 95 14.46 0.42 -12.49
C ALA A 95 13.40 -0.60 -12.05
N LEU A 96 12.82 -1.35 -13.00
CA LEU A 96 11.90 -2.44 -12.70
C LEU A 96 12.59 -3.58 -11.93
N GLY A 97 13.79 -3.99 -12.36
CA GLY A 97 14.61 -4.96 -11.64
C GLY A 97 14.92 -4.51 -10.22
N ALA A 98 15.36 -3.26 -10.05
CA ALA A 98 15.64 -2.66 -8.74
C ALA A 98 14.38 -2.65 -7.85
N TRP A 99 13.21 -2.32 -8.41
CA TRP A 99 11.95 -2.38 -7.68
C TRP A 99 11.64 -3.78 -7.15
N ARG A 100 11.82 -4.82 -7.97
CA ARG A 100 11.62 -6.22 -7.53
C ARG A 100 12.59 -6.62 -6.41
N VAL A 101 13.87 -6.25 -6.53
CA VAL A 101 14.88 -6.50 -5.48
C VAL A 101 14.47 -5.79 -4.18
N ALA A 102 14.08 -4.53 -4.25
CA ALA A 102 13.62 -3.76 -3.10
C ALA A 102 12.41 -4.43 -2.41
N GLN A 103 11.41 -4.86 -3.18
CA GLN A 103 10.24 -5.58 -2.64
C GLN A 103 10.66 -6.87 -1.90
N ALA A 104 11.62 -7.62 -2.42
CA ALA A 104 12.12 -8.83 -1.75
C ALA A 104 12.88 -8.55 -0.45
N HIS A 105 13.65 -7.45 -0.40
CA HIS A 105 14.28 -7.03 0.85
C HIS A 105 13.24 -6.59 1.89
N LEU A 106 12.23 -5.83 1.49
CA LEU A 106 11.15 -5.37 2.39
C LEU A 106 10.35 -6.54 2.94
N ARG A 107 9.95 -7.52 2.11
CA ARG A 107 9.26 -8.74 2.58
C ARG A 107 10.12 -9.55 3.56
N GLY A 108 11.43 -9.53 3.40
CA GLY A 108 12.39 -10.17 4.30
C GLY A 108 12.77 -9.33 5.53
N GLY A 109 12.15 -8.18 5.77
CA GLY A 109 12.47 -7.29 6.89
C GLY A 109 13.84 -6.58 6.79
N ARG A 110 14.46 -6.58 5.61
CA ARG A 110 15.80 -6.03 5.38
C ARG A 110 15.73 -4.62 4.80
N GLU A 111 15.07 -3.71 5.52
CA GLU A 111 14.78 -2.36 5.04
C GLU A 111 16.03 -1.60 4.56
N LEU A 112 17.13 -1.66 5.31
CA LEU A 112 18.39 -0.98 4.94
C LEU A 112 18.97 -1.44 3.60
N GLN A 113 18.78 -2.72 3.27
CA GLN A 113 19.26 -3.29 1.99
C GLN A 113 18.33 -2.92 0.83
N ALA A 114 17.06 -2.63 1.10
CA ALA A 114 16.12 -2.17 0.08
C ALA A 114 16.40 -0.73 -0.38
N VAL A 115 16.96 0.12 0.49
CA VAL A 115 17.10 1.58 0.25
C VAL A 115 17.81 1.93 -1.06
N PRO A 116 18.99 1.38 -1.40
CA PRO A 116 19.67 1.71 -2.66
C PRO A 116 18.82 1.38 -3.88
N PHE A 117 18.15 0.22 -3.87
CA PHE A 117 17.28 -0.21 -4.95
C PHE A 117 15.98 0.60 -5.04
N LEU A 118 15.45 1.06 -3.91
CA LEU A 118 14.31 1.99 -3.88
C LEU A 118 14.67 3.33 -4.52
N HIS A 119 15.87 3.86 -4.26
CA HIS A 119 16.34 5.09 -4.90
C HIS A 119 16.52 4.91 -6.41
N GLN A 120 17.17 3.82 -6.84
CA GLN A 120 17.31 3.51 -8.26
C GLN A 120 15.95 3.37 -8.96
N ALA A 121 14.99 2.71 -8.33
CA ALA A 121 13.65 2.55 -8.88
C ALA A 121 12.86 3.88 -8.93
N ASP A 122 12.98 4.75 -7.90
CA ASP A 122 12.38 6.10 -7.90
C ASP A 122 12.96 6.98 -9.00
N GLU A 123 14.29 6.96 -9.19
CA GLU A 123 14.97 7.69 -10.27
C GLU A 123 14.51 7.22 -11.66
N GLY A 124 14.17 5.93 -11.80
CA GLY A 124 13.56 5.35 -12.99
C GLY A 124 12.05 5.53 -13.11
N GLY A 125 11.40 6.28 -12.20
CA GLY A 125 9.97 6.60 -12.27
C GLY A 125 9.02 5.53 -11.76
N VAL A 126 9.50 4.54 -10.99
CA VAL A 126 8.63 3.51 -10.40
C VAL A 126 7.87 4.08 -9.21
N GLY A 127 6.59 4.40 -9.43
CA GLY A 127 5.77 5.09 -8.43
C GLY A 127 5.61 4.36 -7.08
N GLY A 128 5.66 3.02 -7.08
CA GLY A 128 5.68 2.22 -5.85
C GLY A 128 6.92 2.45 -4.99
N ALA A 129 8.08 2.67 -5.61
CA ALA A 129 9.32 2.98 -4.90
C ALA A 129 9.25 4.38 -4.25
N SER A 130 8.74 5.36 -4.99
CA SER A 130 8.50 6.71 -4.47
C SER A 130 7.55 6.69 -3.26
N LEU A 131 6.48 5.88 -3.28
CA LEU A 131 5.57 5.74 -2.14
C LEU A 131 6.25 5.14 -0.91
N VAL A 132 7.05 4.09 -1.07
CA VAL A 132 7.78 3.47 0.06
C VAL A 132 8.77 4.47 0.68
N LEU A 133 9.53 5.18 -0.15
CA LEU A 133 10.44 6.24 0.30
C LEU A 133 9.67 7.37 1.01
N ALA A 134 8.51 7.78 0.48
CA ALA A 134 7.66 8.79 1.09
C ALA A 134 7.18 8.38 2.49
N ARG A 135 6.68 7.14 2.66
CA ARG A 135 6.26 6.63 3.97
C ARG A 135 7.42 6.65 4.98
N SER A 136 8.64 6.34 4.54
CA SER A 136 9.84 6.44 5.37
C SER A 136 10.14 7.89 5.78
N ALA A 137 10.04 8.83 4.85
CA ALA A 137 10.19 10.26 5.13
C ALA A 137 9.12 10.79 6.10
N ILE A 138 7.86 10.36 5.97
CA ILE A 138 6.76 10.69 6.89
C ILE A 138 7.08 10.22 8.31
N ARG A 139 7.54 8.98 8.49
CA ARG A 139 7.93 8.44 9.81
C ARG A 139 9.04 9.24 10.47
N ARG A 140 9.89 9.91 9.68
CA ARG A 140 10.99 10.77 10.14
C ARG A 140 10.58 12.24 10.27
N GLY A 141 9.32 12.59 10.04
CA GLY A 141 8.82 13.98 10.08
C GLY A 141 9.33 14.86 8.93
N GLN A 142 9.79 14.27 7.83
CA GLN A 142 10.36 14.99 6.68
C GLN A 142 9.28 15.34 5.66
N ASP A 143 8.29 16.14 6.05
CA ASP A 143 7.06 16.38 5.29
C ASP A 143 7.32 16.98 3.88
N VAL A 144 8.32 17.86 3.72
CA VAL A 144 8.66 18.44 2.41
C VAL A 144 9.20 17.39 1.45
N LEU A 145 10.12 16.54 1.93
CA LEU A 145 10.68 15.44 1.14
C LEU A 145 9.58 14.42 0.80
N ALA A 146 8.76 14.06 1.78
CA ALA A 146 7.64 13.16 1.60
C ALA A 146 6.67 13.68 0.52
N ALA A 147 6.28 14.95 0.59
CA ALA A 147 5.38 15.54 -0.41
C ALA A 147 5.95 15.48 -1.83
N GLY A 148 7.26 15.69 -2.00
CA GLY A 148 7.93 15.53 -3.30
C GLY A 148 7.85 14.11 -3.85
N LEU A 149 8.10 13.11 -2.99
CA LEU A 149 8.03 11.69 -3.34
C LEU A 149 6.60 11.22 -3.64
N LEU A 150 5.62 11.67 -2.86
CA LEU A 150 4.21 11.31 -3.06
C LEU A 150 3.67 11.82 -4.40
N ARG A 151 4.03 13.04 -4.81
CA ARG A 151 3.63 13.57 -6.12
C ARG A 151 4.24 12.77 -7.28
N ARG A 152 5.49 12.30 -7.14
CA ARG A 152 6.12 11.42 -8.14
C ARG A 152 5.46 10.04 -8.20
N SER A 153 4.97 9.53 -7.08
CA SER A 153 4.36 8.21 -7.01
C SER A 153 3.15 8.06 -7.94
N GLY A 154 2.28 9.08 -8.01
CA GLY A 154 1.05 9.04 -8.79
C GLY A 154 -0.03 8.07 -8.27
N LEU A 155 0.27 7.28 -7.24
CA LEU A 155 -0.65 6.30 -6.65
C LEU A 155 -1.77 6.97 -5.83
N GLN A 156 -2.94 6.35 -5.77
CA GLN A 156 -4.11 6.91 -5.07
C GLN A 156 -3.86 7.07 -3.56
N GLU A 157 -3.15 6.13 -2.96
CA GLU A 157 -2.70 6.24 -1.57
C GLU A 157 -1.81 7.46 -1.32
N ALA A 158 -0.97 7.82 -2.30
CA ALA A 158 -0.06 8.94 -2.17
C ALA A 158 -0.82 10.28 -2.02
N LYS A 159 -1.99 10.40 -2.65
CA LYS A 159 -2.88 11.56 -2.53
C LYS A 159 -3.44 11.70 -1.12
N LEU A 160 -3.80 10.59 -0.48
CA LEU A 160 -4.31 10.60 0.91
C LEU A 160 -3.22 11.08 1.88
N HIS A 161 -1.99 10.56 1.74
CA HIS A 161 -0.85 11.06 2.52
C HIS A 161 -0.52 12.52 2.24
N LEU A 162 -0.62 12.99 0.99
CA LEU A 162 -0.46 14.41 0.67
C LEU A 162 -1.50 15.26 1.42
N ALA A 163 -2.78 14.88 1.37
CA ALA A 163 -3.83 15.58 2.10
C ALA A 163 -3.57 15.61 3.60
N GLU A 164 -3.08 14.52 4.21
CA GLU A 164 -2.69 14.51 5.63
C GLU A 164 -1.51 15.45 5.94
N ILE A 165 -0.49 15.51 5.07
CA ILE A 165 0.61 16.47 5.20
C ILE A 165 0.06 17.91 5.15
N ARG A 166 -0.85 18.19 4.22
CA ARG A 166 -1.50 19.52 4.11
C ARG A 166 -2.28 19.86 5.38
N LEU A 167 -3.04 18.92 5.94
CA LEU A 167 -3.77 19.12 7.19
C LEU A 167 -2.82 19.35 8.37
N ARG A 168 -1.68 18.66 8.45
CA ARG A 168 -0.67 18.95 9.49
C ARG A 168 -0.09 20.36 9.37
N ALA A 169 0.06 20.86 8.15
CA ALA A 169 0.49 22.23 7.86
C ALA A 169 -0.64 23.28 7.91
N ASP A 170 -1.84 22.88 8.37
CA ASP A 170 -3.05 23.71 8.42
C ASP A 170 -3.50 24.30 7.06
N GLN A 171 -3.19 23.59 5.98
CA GLN A 171 -3.56 23.98 4.62
C GLN A 171 -4.85 23.26 4.19
N VAL A 172 -5.97 23.56 4.85
CA VAL A 172 -7.26 22.84 4.69
C VAL A 172 -7.72 22.80 3.23
N ASP A 173 -7.71 23.94 2.52
CA ASP A 173 -8.14 24.00 1.11
C ASP A 173 -7.17 23.32 0.14
N GLN A 174 -5.89 23.19 0.52
CA GLN A 174 -4.95 22.39 -0.27
C GLN A 174 -5.21 20.91 -0.04
N ALA A 175 -5.47 20.48 1.20
CA ALA A 175 -5.81 19.10 1.51
C ALA A 175 -7.04 18.63 0.72
N ASP A 176 -8.06 19.50 0.64
CA ASP A 176 -9.29 19.24 -0.11
C ASP A 176 -9.00 19.00 -1.60
N ARG A 177 -8.15 19.85 -2.20
CA ARG A 177 -7.74 19.72 -3.61
C ARG A 177 -6.94 18.47 -3.92
N GLU A 178 -6.12 17.97 -2.99
CA GLU A 178 -5.40 16.70 -3.19
C GLU A 178 -6.39 15.52 -3.38
N LEU A 179 -7.64 15.66 -2.91
CA LEU A 179 -8.67 14.63 -2.99
C LEU A 179 -9.60 14.75 -4.21
N ASP A 180 -9.53 15.82 -5.00
CA ASP A 180 -10.45 16.06 -6.13
C ASP A 180 -10.29 14.99 -7.23
N TRP A 181 -9.08 14.48 -7.40
CA TRP A 181 -8.73 13.47 -8.39
C TRP A 181 -8.57 12.09 -7.77
N PHE A 182 -9.02 11.89 -6.53
CA PHE A 182 -8.93 10.60 -5.87
C PHE A 182 -10.03 9.65 -6.36
N GLU A 183 -9.60 8.54 -6.93
CA GLU A 183 -10.45 7.44 -7.38
C GLU A 183 -10.02 6.19 -6.62
N PRO A 184 -10.83 5.68 -5.68
CA PRO A 184 -10.43 4.51 -4.91
C PRO A 184 -10.35 3.30 -5.83
N PRO A 185 -9.27 2.50 -5.76
CA PRO A 185 -9.27 1.18 -6.37
C PRO A 185 -10.31 0.28 -5.67
N PRO A 186 -10.76 -0.81 -6.31
CA PRO A 186 -11.56 -1.82 -5.64
C PRO A 186 -10.88 -2.29 -4.36
N TRP A 187 -11.63 -2.35 -3.26
CA TRP A 187 -11.09 -2.83 -1.99
C TRP A 187 -10.72 -4.31 -2.10
N THR A 188 -9.53 -4.65 -1.62
CA THR A 188 -9.02 -6.02 -1.56
C THR A 188 -8.83 -6.41 -0.10
N PRO A 189 -9.39 -7.55 0.37
CA PRO A 189 -9.20 -7.99 1.75
C PRO A 189 -7.72 -8.10 2.13
N GLY A 190 -7.34 -7.44 3.22
CA GLY A 190 -5.95 -7.39 3.71
C GLY A 190 -5.20 -6.10 3.35
N ASP A 191 -5.72 -5.29 2.43
CA ASP A 191 -5.19 -3.95 2.14
C ASP A 191 -5.92 -2.86 2.94
N PRO A 192 -5.28 -1.72 3.22
CA PRO A 192 -5.94 -0.56 3.81
C PRO A 192 -7.14 -0.11 2.97
N ASP A 193 -8.27 0.13 3.61
CA ASP A 193 -9.44 0.71 2.94
C ASP A 193 -9.20 2.21 2.66
N LEU A 194 -8.73 2.48 1.44
CA LEU A 194 -8.47 3.85 0.97
C LEU A 194 -9.74 4.71 0.90
N SER A 195 -10.92 4.09 0.73
CA SER A 195 -12.20 4.83 0.72
C SER A 195 -12.56 5.31 2.12
N ALA A 196 -12.39 4.45 3.12
CA ALA A 196 -12.58 4.82 4.51
C ALA A 196 -11.59 5.90 4.98
N TRP A 197 -10.33 5.75 4.58
CA TRP A 197 -9.31 6.77 4.88
C TRP A 197 -9.63 8.11 4.21
N LYS A 198 -10.08 8.12 2.94
CA LYS A 198 -10.59 9.35 2.29
C LYS A 198 -11.72 9.98 3.10
N ARG A 199 -12.68 9.19 3.59
CA ARG A 199 -13.79 9.69 4.43
C ARG A 199 -13.26 10.34 5.70
N GLY A 200 -12.30 9.71 6.38
CA GLY A 200 -11.63 10.30 7.56
C GLY A 200 -10.97 11.64 7.27
N ILE A 201 -10.28 11.78 6.12
CA ILE A 201 -9.66 13.06 5.71
C ILE A 201 -10.73 14.11 5.38
N ARG A 202 -11.80 13.76 4.66
CA ARG A 202 -12.92 14.68 4.36
C ARG A 202 -13.62 15.13 5.64
N GLY A 203 -13.80 14.23 6.61
CA GLY A 203 -14.30 14.55 7.95
C GLY A 203 -13.42 15.59 8.64
N GLU A 204 -12.09 15.41 8.65
CA GLU A 204 -11.16 16.39 9.25
C GLU A 204 -11.20 17.75 8.54
N ILE A 205 -11.33 17.78 7.21
CA ILE A 205 -11.47 19.03 6.44
C ILE A 205 -12.75 19.78 6.87
N LEU A 206 -13.87 19.08 6.94
CA LEU A 206 -15.17 19.67 7.32
C LEU A 206 -15.18 20.12 8.78
N PHE A 207 -14.61 19.30 9.68
CA PHE A 207 -14.44 19.63 11.09
C PHE A 207 -13.70 20.96 11.26
N ARG A 208 -12.56 21.14 10.58
CA ARG A 208 -11.78 22.38 10.63
C ARG A 208 -12.48 23.59 10.00
N ARG A 209 -13.45 23.36 9.11
CA ARG A 209 -14.31 24.40 8.55
C ARG A 209 -15.53 24.71 9.44
N GLY A 210 -15.70 24.02 10.58
CA GLY A 210 -16.86 24.16 11.46
C GLY A 210 -18.15 23.50 10.93
N ALA A 211 -18.07 22.69 9.87
CA ALA A 211 -19.21 21.99 9.30
C ALA A 211 -19.43 20.64 10.03
N PHE A 212 -19.83 20.72 11.30
CA PHE A 212 -19.81 19.59 12.24
C PHE A 212 -20.74 18.43 11.84
N GLU A 213 -21.99 18.71 11.47
CA GLU A 213 -22.94 17.68 11.03
C GLU A 213 -22.42 16.90 9.81
N ALA A 214 -21.85 17.60 8.83
CA ALA A 214 -21.27 16.97 7.65
C ALA A 214 -19.99 16.18 8.00
N ALA A 215 -19.18 16.69 8.92
CA ALA A 215 -17.97 16.02 9.38
C ALA A 215 -18.29 14.69 10.09
N GLU A 216 -19.33 14.67 10.92
CA GLU A 216 -19.80 13.48 11.65
C GLU A 216 -20.13 12.33 10.69
N VAL A 217 -20.95 12.58 9.66
CA VAL A 217 -21.32 11.58 8.63
C VAL A 217 -20.07 10.94 8.00
N HIS A 218 -19.04 11.75 7.74
CA HIS A 218 -17.80 11.27 7.17
C HIS A 218 -16.97 10.44 8.16
N PHE A 219 -16.90 10.83 9.43
CA PHE A 219 -16.19 10.07 10.45
C PHE A 219 -16.87 8.73 10.75
N ASP A 220 -18.20 8.69 10.86
CA ASP A 220 -18.96 7.43 11.02
C ASP A 220 -18.73 6.50 9.84
N GLY A 221 -18.78 7.04 8.63
CA GLY A 221 -18.47 6.30 7.41
C GLY A 221 -17.03 5.78 7.35
N ALA A 222 -16.10 6.37 8.10
CA ALA A 222 -14.71 5.91 8.22
C ALA A 222 -14.52 4.86 9.32
N LEU A 223 -15.30 4.91 10.40
CA LEU A 223 -15.27 3.94 11.50
C LEU A 223 -15.73 2.53 11.10
N ASN A 224 -16.62 2.44 10.13
CA ASN A 224 -17.19 1.17 9.68
C ASN A 224 -16.24 0.32 8.82
N ALA A 225 -15.00 0.77 8.59
CA ALA A 225 -14.01 0.05 7.80
C ALA A 225 -13.04 -0.75 8.68
N PRO A 226 -12.91 -2.07 8.47
CA PRO A 226 -12.04 -2.91 9.29
C PRO A 226 -10.55 -2.59 9.06
N GLY A 227 -9.81 -2.41 10.16
CA GLY A 227 -8.34 -2.43 10.15
C GLY A 227 -7.62 -1.08 10.10
N ASP A 228 -8.31 0.05 10.27
CA ASP A 228 -7.66 1.38 10.30
C ASP A 228 -7.14 1.73 11.71
N ASP A 229 -5.84 1.97 11.86
CA ASP A 229 -5.21 2.45 13.09
C ASP A 229 -5.63 3.89 13.45
N ARG A 230 -6.25 4.60 12.51
CA ARG A 230 -6.82 5.94 12.68
C ARG A 230 -8.18 5.96 13.39
N THR A 231 -8.79 4.80 13.64
CA THR A 231 -10.13 4.67 14.25
C THR A 231 -10.29 5.49 15.53
N ASP A 232 -9.32 5.40 16.45
CA ASP A 232 -9.38 6.14 17.72
C ASP A 232 -9.30 7.66 17.51
N ARG A 233 -8.60 8.11 16.47
CA ARG A 233 -8.56 9.53 16.10
C ARG A 233 -9.91 10.00 15.57
N TYR A 234 -10.62 9.20 14.78
CA TYR A 234 -11.96 9.56 14.30
C TYR A 234 -12.97 9.62 15.46
N ARG A 235 -12.92 8.67 16.39
CA ARG A 235 -13.74 8.71 17.62
C ARG A 235 -13.46 9.95 18.47
N LEU A 236 -12.20 10.37 18.56
CA LEU A 236 -11.83 11.61 19.24
C LEU A 236 -12.43 12.84 18.56
N ARG A 237 -12.46 12.87 17.21
CA ARG A 237 -13.13 13.95 16.47
C ARG A 237 -14.64 13.95 16.67
N LEU A 238 -15.29 12.78 16.67
CA LEU A 238 -16.72 12.66 17.00
C LEU A 238 -17.03 13.16 18.41
N ALA A 239 -16.16 12.86 19.39
CA ALA A 239 -16.29 13.41 20.73
C ALA A 239 -16.19 14.95 20.77
N GLN A 240 -15.23 15.52 20.02
CA GLN A 240 -15.07 16.97 19.93
C GLN A 240 -16.28 17.62 19.26
N ILE A 241 -16.80 17.02 18.17
CA ILE A 241 -18.05 17.46 17.53
C ILE A 241 -19.19 17.45 18.55
N ALA A 242 -19.37 16.35 19.29
CA ALA A 242 -20.42 16.22 20.29
C ALA A 242 -20.36 17.32 21.36
N ILE A 243 -19.17 17.68 21.84
CA ILE A 243 -18.97 18.80 22.76
C ILE A 243 -19.40 20.13 22.11
N GLU A 244 -18.93 20.41 20.89
CA GLU A 244 -19.21 21.67 20.17
C GLU A 244 -20.70 21.86 19.88
N VAL A 245 -21.42 20.78 19.58
CA VAL A 245 -22.87 20.83 19.30
C VAL A 245 -23.75 20.66 20.55
N GLY A 246 -23.15 20.46 21.72
CA GLY A 246 -23.87 20.31 22.99
C GLY A 246 -24.52 18.94 23.21
N ASP A 247 -24.08 17.89 22.51
CA ASP A 247 -24.52 16.50 22.71
C ASP A 247 -23.67 15.80 23.79
N ALA A 248 -24.11 15.93 25.03
CA ALA A 248 -23.45 15.30 26.18
C ALA A 248 -23.45 13.77 26.12
N VAL A 249 -24.47 13.14 25.51
CA VAL A 249 -24.62 11.68 25.46
C VAL A 249 -23.56 11.08 24.53
N SER A 250 -23.40 11.63 23.33
CA SER A 250 -22.36 11.18 22.40
C SER A 250 -20.96 11.48 22.91
N ALA A 251 -20.74 12.64 23.56
CA ALA A 251 -19.47 12.95 24.20
C ALA A 251 -19.11 11.92 25.30
N HIS A 252 -20.08 11.54 26.12
CA HIS A 252 -19.94 10.48 27.13
C HIS A 252 -19.68 9.10 26.51
N HIS A 253 -20.29 8.79 25.37
CA HIS A 253 -20.06 7.52 24.69
C HIS A 253 -18.60 7.36 24.22
N TRP A 254 -18.03 8.41 23.62
CA TRP A 254 -16.72 8.33 22.96
C TRP A 254 -15.52 8.58 23.88
N LEU A 255 -15.59 9.54 24.81
CA LEU A 255 -14.40 10.02 25.55
C LEU A 255 -13.84 9.05 26.60
N PRO A 256 -14.64 8.43 27.49
CA PRO A 256 -14.11 7.59 28.57
C PRO A 256 -13.32 6.36 28.08
N PRO A 257 -13.74 5.62 27.04
CA PRO A 257 -12.92 4.56 26.46
C PRO A 257 -11.59 5.07 25.90
N LEU A 258 -11.62 6.20 25.17
CA LEU A 258 -10.43 6.82 24.58
C LEU A 258 -9.44 7.32 25.64
N ALA A 259 -9.94 7.87 26.74
CA ALA A 259 -9.11 8.37 27.84
C ALA A 259 -8.33 7.25 28.56
N ARG A 260 -8.73 5.98 28.40
CA ARG A 260 -7.96 4.82 28.88
C ARG A 260 -6.90 4.37 27.88
N ALA A 261 -6.97 4.82 26.62
CA ALA A 261 -5.98 4.51 25.61
C ALA A 261 -4.62 5.18 25.92
N ARG A 262 -3.55 4.55 25.43
CA ARG A 262 -2.19 5.08 25.49
C ARG A 262 -1.93 6.00 24.30
N GLY A 263 -0.85 6.79 24.37
CA GLY A 263 -0.42 7.63 23.26
C GLY A 263 -1.11 9.00 23.21
N ALA A 264 -1.05 9.65 22.04
CA ALA A 264 -1.52 11.03 21.86
C ALA A 264 -3.03 11.18 21.99
N VAL A 265 -3.80 10.30 21.34
CA VAL A 265 -5.27 10.31 21.38
C VAL A 265 -5.78 10.22 22.82
N GLY A 266 -5.27 9.26 23.60
CA GLY A 266 -5.69 9.12 24.99
C GLY A 266 -5.30 10.31 25.89
N ARG A 267 -4.19 11.02 25.59
CA ARG A 267 -3.84 12.25 26.31
C ARG A 267 -4.81 13.39 25.97
N GLU A 268 -5.17 13.53 24.70
CA GLU A 268 -6.13 14.55 24.25
C GLU A 268 -7.53 14.27 24.79
N ALA A 269 -7.98 13.01 24.78
CA ALA A 269 -9.25 12.60 25.37
C ALA A 269 -9.32 12.89 26.89
N ARG A 270 -8.24 12.66 27.64
CA ARG A 270 -8.16 13.03 29.06
C ARG A 270 -8.26 14.55 29.26
N LEU A 271 -7.55 15.33 28.46
CA LEU A 271 -7.63 16.79 28.53
C LEU A 271 -9.06 17.30 28.27
N LEU A 272 -9.76 16.72 27.27
CA LEU A 272 -11.16 17.07 26.99
C LEU A 272 -12.08 16.68 28.14
N LEU A 273 -11.90 15.50 28.74
CA LEU A 273 -12.68 15.11 29.92
C LEU A 273 -12.45 16.05 31.09
N ASP A 274 -11.20 16.43 31.37
CA ASP A 274 -10.86 17.34 32.47
C ASP A 274 -11.45 18.75 32.24
N GLN A 275 -11.53 19.20 30.99
CA GLN A 275 -12.09 20.51 30.62
C GLN A 275 -13.62 20.54 30.61
N HIS A 276 -14.27 19.41 30.35
CA HIS A 276 -15.71 19.31 30.14
C HIS A 276 -16.38 18.31 31.10
N GLU A 277 -15.80 18.09 32.29
CA GLU A 277 -16.19 17.02 33.22
C GLU A 277 -17.70 17.04 33.52
N ASP A 278 -18.23 18.20 33.94
CA ASP A 278 -19.64 18.36 34.29
C ASP A 278 -20.58 18.09 33.10
N PHE A 279 -20.18 18.55 31.91
CA PHE A 279 -20.95 18.34 30.68
C PHE A 279 -21.00 16.86 30.31
N VAL A 280 -19.83 16.19 30.30
CA VAL A 280 -19.73 14.77 29.95
C VAL A 280 -20.38 13.87 31.00
N ALA A 281 -20.32 14.24 32.28
CA ALA A 281 -21.00 13.54 33.36
C ALA A 281 -22.53 13.66 33.27
N GLY A 282 -23.04 14.79 32.74
CA GLY A 282 -24.47 15.01 32.50
C GLY A 282 -25.07 14.13 31.40
N GLY A 283 -24.24 13.61 30.49
CA GLY A 283 -24.65 12.75 29.37
C GLY A 283 -24.80 11.27 29.72
N ALA A 284 -25.53 10.95 30.81
CA ALA A 284 -25.70 9.60 31.37
C ALA A 284 -25.70 8.47 30.31
N PRO A 285 -25.08 7.31 30.61
CA PRO A 285 -24.88 6.25 29.62
C PRO A 285 -26.19 5.89 28.93
N MET A 286 -26.17 5.83 27.59
CA MET A 286 -27.33 5.37 26.82
C MET A 286 -27.85 4.06 27.45
N PRO A 287 -29.15 3.97 27.80
CA PRO A 287 -29.73 2.70 28.16
C PRO A 287 -29.47 1.71 27.01
N ASP A 288 -29.15 0.45 27.32
CA ASP A 288 -28.80 -0.61 26.34
C ASP A 288 -29.80 -0.77 25.17
N ALA A 289 -30.98 -0.16 25.27
CA ALA A 289 -32.01 -0.10 24.24
C ALA A 289 -31.69 0.80 23.03
N TYR A 290 -30.61 1.59 23.04
CA TYR A 290 -30.23 2.47 21.92
C TYR A 290 -28.83 2.13 21.36
N ARG A 291 -28.58 0.85 21.09
CA ARG A 291 -27.59 0.52 20.05
C ARG A 291 -28.15 0.99 18.71
N PRO A 292 -27.38 1.69 17.86
CA PRO A 292 -27.77 1.84 16.47
C PRO A 292 -28.06 0.44 15.92
N ARG A 293 -29.20 0.26 15.25
CA ARG A 293 -29.42 -0.92 14.40
C ARG A 293 -28.34 -0.89 13.33
N ILE A 294 -27.22 -1.55 13.61
CA ILE A 294 -26.29 -1.98 12.58
C ILE A 294 -27.04 -3.04 11.80
N GLY A 295 -27.53 -2.66 10.61
CA GLY A 295 -28.02 -3.55 9.57
C GLY A 295 -28.97 -4.66 10.01
N ASP A 296 -30.25 -4.35 10.12
CA ASP A 296 -31.25 -5.35 9.72
C ASP A 296 -31.41 -5.17 8.20
N GLU A 297 -31.03 -6.20 7.46
CA GLU A 297 -31.18 -6.34 6.02
C GLU A 297 -32.64 -6.17 5.59
N ASP A 298 -32.85 -5.33 4.57
CA ASP A 298 -33.70 -5.60 3.39
C ASP A 298 -33.17 -4.76 2.20
#